data_AF-A0A7J0EJQ6-F1
#
_entry.id   AF-A0A7J0EJQ6-F1
#
_cell.length_a   1.000
_cell.length_b   1.000
_cell.length_c   1.000
_cell.angle_alpha   90.00
_cell.angle_beta   90.00
_cell.angle_gamma   90.00
#
_symmetry.space_group_name_H-M   'P 1'
#
loop_
_entity.id
_entity.type
_entity.pdbx_description
1 polymer ?
#
loop_
_entity_poly.entity_id
_entity_poly.type
_entity_poly.pdbx_seq_one_letter_code
_entity_poly.pdbx_strand_id
1 'polypeptide(L)'
;MELCSPFKTLLKPHSTHHTPDLSFSSSFSTFPLQTHFKKPRITKPSCRNFCISVVSEDPQELPKNSPQRLLRELAERRKLKRFLNSPQLSLKAFPLLSSCLPSSRLTNADKAWIDEYLLEAKQALGYPLEPSDRLGDDNPAKQFDTLLYLAFQHPYCERTKARHIRSGNSRLGFLGQYVLELALAEFFLQRYPRESPGPMRERVYALIGKRYLPKCIKAASLQNLVFPFDNMEKLIRKEREPPVKSVFWALFGAIYLCFGMPEVYRVLFEVFGMDPEAEDCQPKERRQLEDVDYVSVEFEGRKLSWQDVAAYKASLVLFVLSLLPPEDALFTHPRLFRACVPPGMHRFRGNIWDYNCRPQVMQALGYPLKMTDRIPDITQARNIELGLGLQLCFLHPSKHKFEHPRFCYERLEYVGQKIQDLVMAERLLMKHLDAPGNWLQEKHRRLLMNKFCGKYLREKYLHRLILYSEQVQDAYEHNRRMRNPATTSVQQAIHGLAYTVYGKPDVRRLMFEVFDFEQIQPKAIVNV
;
A
#
# COMPACT_ATOMS: atom_id res chain seq x y z
N MET A 1 69.96 -0.28 32.69
CA MET A 1 68.60 -0.66 32.23
C MET A 1 68.60 -0.63 30.70
N GLU A 2 69.12 -1.63 29.98
CA GLU A 2 69.25 -3.07 30.28
C GLU A 2 67.89 -3.74 30.54
N LEU A 3 67.49 -4.83 29.86
CA LEU A 3 68.18 -5.72 28.89
C LEU A 3 67.24 -6.24 27.77
N CYS A 4 67.86 -6.80 26.72
CA CYS A 4 67.44 -7.73 25.64
C CYS A 4 65.93 -8.07 25.40
N SER A 5 65.36 -8.15 24.18
CA SER A 5 65.81 -8.67 22.85
C SER A 5 65.89 -10.23 22.76
N PRO A 6 65.93 -10.90 21.58
CA PRO A 6 65.13 -10.75 20.34
C PRO A 6 64.77 -12.10 19.61
N PHE A 7 64.11 -12.04 18.43
CA PHE A 7 64.03 -13.12 17.38
C PHE A 7 63.25 -14.42 17.75
N LYS A 8 62.85 -15.39 16.89
CA LYS A 8 62.89 -15.75 15.42
C LYS A 8 61.85 -16.90 15.19
N THR A 9 61.29 -17.32 14.03
CA THR A 9 61.21 -16.90 12.60
C THR A 9 60.02 -17.64 11.90
N LEU A 10 59.61 -17.23 10.68
CA LEU A 10 58.74 -17.96 9.70
C LEU A 10 57.26 -18.16 10.11
N LEU A 11 56.24 -18.13 9.22
CA LEU A 11 56.19 -18.26 7.75
C LEU A 11 55.46 -17.07 7.04
N LYS A 12 55.68 -16.97 5.72
CA LYS A 12 54.91 -16.23 4.69
C LYS A 12 54.64 -17.22 3.53
N PRO A 13 53.76 -16.93 2.54
CA PRO A 13 52.71 -15.90 2.46
C PRO A 13 51.33 -16.53 2.11
N HIS A 14 50.30 -15.70 1.94
CA HIS A 14 49.46 -15.73 0.72
C HIS A 14 48.63 -14.44 0.60
N SER A 15 48.35 -14.04 -0.64
CA SER A 15 47.53 -12.88 -0.98
C SER A 15 46.07 -13.27 -1.17
N THR A 16 45.15 -12.51 -0.58
CA THR A 16 43.73 -12.48 -0.98
C THR A 16 43.30 -11.03 -1.23
N HIS A 17 42.51 -10.82 -2.28
CA HIS A 17 41.99 -9.50 -2.61
C HIS A 17 40.88 -9.13 -1.63
N HIS A 18 41.07 -8.08 -0.82
CA HIS A 18 39.99 -7.50 -0.03
C HIS A 18 39.12 -6.58 -0.90
N THR A 19 38.14 -7.18 -1.56
CA THR A 19 36.95 -6.43 -2.01
C THR A 19 36.12 -6.03 -0.78
N PRO A 20 35.72 -4.75 -0.61
CA PRO A 20 34.80 -4.37 0.45
C PRO A 20 33.41 -4.93 0.16
N ASP A 21 32.79 -5.58 1.16
CA ASP A 21 31.45 -6.14 1.03
C ASP A 21 30.38 -5.05 0.85
N LEU A 22 30.00 -4.82 -0.41
CA LEU A 22 28.84 -4.02 -0.79
C LEU A 22 27.55 -4.74 -0.36
N SER A 23 27.22 -4.63 0.92
CA SER A 23 26.06 -5.21 1.60
C SER A 23 24.75 -4.51 1.21
N PHE A 24 24.43 -4.58 -0.09
CA PHE A 24 23.18 -4.09 -0.66
C PHE A 24 21.98 -4.73 0.06
N SER A 25 21.31 -3.95 0.90
CA SER A 25 20.00 -4.27 1.48
C SER A 25 18.89 -4.17 0.43
N SER A 26 19.05 -4.94 -0.66
CA SER A 26 17.97 -5.32 -1.57
C SER A 26 17.04 -6.29 -0.83
N SER A 27 16.20 -5.73 0.05
CA SER A 27 15.46 -6.49 1.07
C SER A 27 14.45 -7.48 0.47
N PHE A 28 14.88 -8.73 0.33
CA PHE A 28 14.02 -9.89 0.13
C PHE A 28 12.94 -9.95 1.22
N SER A 29 11.74 -9.47 0.90
CA SER A 29 10.56 -9.50 1.76
C SER A 29 9.50 -10.47 1.22
N THR A 30 9.95 -11.66 0.78
CA THR A 30 9.06 -12.84 0.69
C THR A 30 8.64 -13.24 2.10
N PHE A 31 7.54 -12.64 2.58
CA PHE A 31 6.98 -12.84 3.92
C PHE A 31 6.82 -14.34 4.27
N PRO A 32 7.52 -14.86 5.29
CA PRO A 32 7.41 -16.26 5.67
C PRO A 32 6.13 -16.52 6.48
N LEU A 33 5.02 -16.81 5.79
CA LEU A 33 3.83 -17.42 6.41
C LEU A 33 4.10 -18.90 6.72
N GLN A 34 4.99 -19.17 7.67
CA GLN A 34 5.19 -20.51 8.23
C GLN A 34 4.03 -20.90 9.15
N THR A 35 2.87 -21.21 8.56
CA THR A 35 1.85 -22.01 9.23
C THR A 35 2.28 -23.48 9.20
N HIS A 36 2.82 -23.99 10.31
CA HIS A 36 3.14 -25.41 10.47
C HIS A 36 1.87 -26.28 10.44
N PHE A 37 1.46 -26.70 9.24
CA PHE A 37 0.55 -27.83 9.06
C PHE A 37 1.37 -29.12 8.94
N LYS A 38 1.14 -30.06 9.85
CA LYS A 38 1.72 -31.42 9.75
C LYS A 38 1.19 -32.08 8.48
N LYS A 39 2.08 -32.65 7.66
CA LYS A 39 1.69 -33.38 6.43
C LYS A 39 0.89 -34.64 6.80
N PRO A 40 -0.36 -34.81 6.31
CA PRO A 40 -0.94 -36.15 6.17
C PRO A 40 -0.17 -36.90 5.09
N ARG A 41 0.11 -38.20 5.28
CA ARG A 41 0.56 -39.05 4.18
C ARG A 41 -0.67 -39.40 3.33
N ILE A 42 -0.70 -38.93 2.08
CA ILE A 42 -1.66 -39.36 1.07
C ILE A 42 -0.87 -40.00 -0.07
N THR A 43 -1.27 -41.20 -0.47
CA THR A 43 -0.64 -41.98 -1.54
C THR A 43 -0.93 -41.38 -2.92
N LYS A 44 0.01 -41.53 -3.86
CA LYS A 44 -0.15 -41.06 -5.24
C LYS A 44 -1.15 -41.95 -6.00
N PRO A 45 -2.25 -41.43 -6.57
CA PRO A 45 -2.88 -42.10 -7.70
C PRO A 45 -2.02 -41.90 -8.96
N SER A 46 -1.83 -42.98 -9.73
CA SER A 46 -1.18 -42.89 -11.04
C SER A 46 -2.19 -42.41 -12.08
N CYS A 47 -1.95 -41.25 -12.69
CA CYS A 47 -2.73 -40.78 -13.83
C CYS A 47 -2.00 -41.16 -15.13
N ARG A 48 -2.57 -42.08 -15.90
CA ARG A 48 -2.16 -42.31 -17.29
C ARG A 48 -2.60 -41.11 -18.15
N ASN A 49 -1.78 -40.75 -19.14
CA ASN A 49 -2.14 -39.71 -20.11
C ASN A 49 -3.36 -40.15 -20.93
N PHE A 50 -4.46 -39.39 -20.83
CA PHE A 50 -5.52 -39.39 -21.82
C PHE A 50 -5.61 -37.99 -22.42
N CYS A 51 -5.22 -37.85 -23.68
CA CYS A 51 -5.53 -36.66 -24.45
C CYS A 51 -7.02 -36.70 -24.82
N ILE A 52 -7.83 -35.85 -24.20
CA ILE A 52 -9.19 -35.59 -24.64
C ILE A 52 -9.12 -34.47 -25.68
N SER A 53 -9.40 -34.80 -26.94
CA SER A 53 -9.63 -33.80 -27.98
C SER A 53 -10.88 -32.99 -27.64
N VAL A 54 -10.75 -31.65 -27.62
CA VAL A 54 -11.90 -30.77 -27.44
C VAL A 54 -12.70 -30.76 -28.74
N VAL A 55 -13.70 -31.62 -28.82
CA VAL A 55 -14.82 -31.45 -29.75
C VAL A 55 -15.67 -30.32 -29.20
N SER A 56 -15.90 -29.29 -30.02
CA SER A 56 -16.90 -28.25 -29.70
C SER A 56 -18.29 -28.82 -29.95
N GLU A 57 -18.86 -29.49 -28.94
CA GLU A 57 -20.29 -29.77 -28.93
C GLU A 57 -21.05 -28.49 -28.61
N ASP A 58 -21.90 -28.04 -29.54
CA ASP A 58 -22.87 -26.98 -29.27
C ASP A 58 -23.80 -27.38 -28.10
N PRO A 59 -24.23 -26.43 -27.26
CA PRO A 59 -24.97 -26.74 -26.05
C PRO A 59 -26.35 -27.31 -26.38
N GLN A 60 -26.50 -28.64 -26.29
CA GLN A 60 -27.74 -29.36 -26.55
C GLN A 60 -28.93 -28.72 -25.82
N GLU A 61 -29.90 -28.21 -26.59
CA GLU A 61 -31.12 -27.62 -26.03
C GLU A 61 -32.00 -28.69 -25.39
N LEU A 62 -31.98 -28.76 -24.05
CA LEU A 62 -32.96 -29.51 -23.27
C LEU A 62 -34.40 -29.19 -23.75
N PRO A 63 -35.27 -30.18 -23.97
CA PRO A 63 -36.57 -29.95 -24.59
C PRO A 63 -37.42 -28.92 -23.83
N LYS A 64 -38.16 -28.09 -24.56
CA LYS A 64 -38.78 -26.83 -24.10
C LYS A 64 -39.59 -26.94 -22.80
N ASN A 65 -40.24 -28.08 -22.56
CA ASN A 65 -41.09 -28.31 -21.38
C ASN A 65 -40.43 -29.17 -20.28
N SER A 66 -39.12 -29.41 -20.35
CA SER A 66 -38.42 -30.24 -19.35
C SER A 66 -38.34 -29.55 -17.97
N PRO A 67 -38.69 -30.25 -16.86
CA PRO A 67 -38.61 -29.68 -15.51
C PRO A 67 -37.20 -29.17 -15.16
N GLN A 68 -36.16 -29.80 -15.69
CA GLN A 68 -34.77 -29.41 -15.49
C GLN A 68 -34.42 -28.06 -16.16
N ARG A 69 -34.93 -27.79 -17.37
CA ARG A 69 -34.78 -26.48 -18.03
C ARG A 69 -35.53 -25.39 -17.25
N LEU A 70 -36.75 -25.67 -16.82
CA LEU A 70 -37.54 -24.74 -16.00
C LEU A 70 -36.88 -24.44 -14.64
N LEU A 71 -36.34 -25.45 -13.95
CA LEU A 71 -35.58 -25.26 -12.70
C LEU A 71 -34.30 -24.45 -12.93
N ARG A 72 -33.60 -24.67 -14.05
CA ARG A 72 -32.41 -23.90 -14.44
C ARG A 72 -32.76 -22.44 -14.74
N GLU A 73 -33.78 -22.18 -15.55
CA GLU A 73 -34.26 -20.83 -15.83
C GLU A 73 -34.76 -20.11 -14.58
N LEU A 74 -35.48 -20.81 -13.68
CA LEU A 74 -35.88 -20.24 -12.39
C LEU A 74 -34.67 -19.94 -11.50
N ALA A 75 -33.63 -20.78 -11.51
CA ALA A 75 -32.38 -20.51 -10.80
C ALA A 75 -31.61 -19.32 -11.40
N GLU A 76 -31.58 -19.17 -12.71
CA GLU A 76 -30.93 -18.06 -13.43
C GLU A 76 -31.71 -16.74 -13.24
N ARG A 77 -33.05 -16.75 -13.36
CA ARG A 77 -33.93 -15.62 -13.01
C ARG A 77 -33.80 -15.24 -11.53
N ARG A 78 -33.62 -16.21 -10.61
CA ARG A 78 -33.34 -15.96 -9.18
C ARG A 78 -31.93 -15.38 -8.95
N LYS A 79 -30.90 -15.80 -9.70
CA LYS A 79 -29.56 -15.19 -9.69
C LYS A 79 -29.62 -13.73 -10.17
N LEU A 80 -30.26 -13.47 -11.31
CA LEU A 80 -30.45 -12.11 -11.85
C LEU A 80 -31.18 -11.20 -10.86
N LYS A 81 -32.30 -11.66 -10.27
CA LYS A 81 -33.01 -10.89 -9.23
C LYS A 81 -32.18 -10.66 -7.96
N ARG A 82 -31.25 -11.55 -7.59
CA ARG A 82 -30.31 -11.32 -6.48
C ARG A 82 -29.22 -10.31 -6.84
N PHE A 83 -28.69 -10.38 -8.06
CA PHE A 83 -27.66 -9.48 -8.58
C PHE A 83 -28.18 -8.04 -8.69
N LEU A 84 -29.34 -7.83 -9.32
CA LEU A 84 -29.99 -6.51 -9.44
C LEU A 84 -30.37 -5.89 -8.08
N ASN A 85 -30.68 -6.71 -7.07
CA ASN A 85 -30.99 -6.27 -5.71
C ASN A 85 -29.78 -6.27 -4.76
N SER A 86 -28.56 -6.47 -5.28
CA SER A 86 -27.34 -6.54 -4.48
C SER A 86 -26.91 -5.15 -4.00
N PRO A 87 -26.67 -4.95 -2.69
CA PRO A 87 -26.06 -3.74 -2.17
C PRO A 87 -24.71 -3.41 -2.85
N GLN A 88 -24.00 -4.39 -3.40
CA GLN A 88 -22.74 -4.13 -4.11
C GLN A 88 -22.87 -3.29 -5.39
N LEU A 89 -24.09 -3.14 -5.93
CA LEU A 89 -24.37 -2.42 -7.17
C LEU A 89 -25.27 -1.20 -6.99
N SER A 90 -25.60 -0.81 -5.75
CA SER A 90 -26.51 0.31 -5.48
C SER A 90 -25.86 1.68 -5.71
N LEU A 91 -24.58 1.85 -5.36
CA LEU A 91 -23.93 3.17 -5.32
C LEU A 91 -23.06 3.42 -6.56
N LYS A 92 -23.70 3.97 -7.61
CA LYS A 92 -23.02 4.39 -8.85
C LYS A 92 -21.96 5.48 -8.65
N ALA A 93 -22.17 6.40 -7.70
CA ALA A 93 -21.23 7.48 -7.38
C ALA A 93 -19.96 6.97 -6.67
N PHE A 94 -20.06 5.89 -5.89
CA PHE A 94 -18.98 5.37 -5.05
C PHE A 94 -18.67 3.89 -5.36
N PRO A 95 -18.23 3.55 -6.60
CA PRO A 95 -18.09 2.16 -7.04
C PRO A 95 -17.12 1.34 -6.18
N LEU A 96 -16.07 1.98 -5.63
CA LEU A 96 -15.14 1.33 -4.70
C LEU A 96 -15.84 0.95 -3.37
N LEU A 97 -16.57 1.89 -2.76
CA LEU A 97 -17.32 1.64 -1.52
C LEU A 97 -18.41 0.59 -1.77
N SER A 98 -19.18 0.77 -2.85
CA SER A 98 -20.18 -0.19 -3.32
C SER A 98 -19.60 -1.60 -3.40
N SER A 99 -18.39 -1.77 -3.95
CA SER A 99 -17.75 -3.08 -4.04
C SER A 99 -17.43 -3.74 -2.67
N CYS A 100 -17.37 -2.98 -1.57
CA CYS A 100 -17.13 -3.50 -0.23
C CYS A 100 -18.40 -3.81 0.58
N LEU A 101 -19.58 -3.40 0.10
CA LEU A 101 -20.88 -3.77 0.67
C LEU A 101 -21.15 -5.29 0.53
N PRO A 102 -22.09 -5.86 1.31
CA PRO A 102 -22.39 -7.29 1.22
C PRO A 102 -23.18 -7.61 -0.06
N SER A 103 -22.91 -8.77 -0.68
CA SER A 103 -23.58 -9.19 -1.94
C SER A 103 -25.05 -9.64 -1.77
N SER A 104 -25.58 -9.57 -0.55
CA SER A 104 -27.01 -9.67 -0.24
C SER A 104 -27.32 -8.78 0.95
N ARG A 105 -28.59 -8.35 1.07
CA ARG A 105 -29.08 -7.52 2.18
C ARG A 105 -28.89 -8.22 3.53
N LEU A 106 -28.65 -7.43 4.57
CA LEU A 106 -28.56 -7.87 5.96
C LEU A 106 -29.89 -8.51 6.43
N THR A 107 -29.77 -9.54 7.27
CA THR A 107 -30.91 -10.25 7.89
C THR A 107 -31.37 -9.54 9.16
N ASN A 108 -32.50 -9.99 9.73
CA ASN A 108 -33.01 -9.41 10.98
C ASN A 108 -32.06 -9.65 12.18
N ALA A 109 -31.27 -10.73 12.18
CA ALA A 109 -30.25 -10.97 13.21
C ALA A 109 -29.05 -10.03 13.07
N ASP A 110 -28.68 -9.69 11.83
CA ASP A 110 -27.61 -8.72 11.54
C ASP A 110 -28.03 -7.30 11.94
N LYS A 111 -29.32 -6.96 11.77
CA LYS A 111 -29.91 -5.71 12.28
C LYS A 111 -29.95 -5.66 13.79
N ALA A 112 -30.41 -6.72 14.47
CA ALA A 112 -30.42 -6.77 15.92
C ALA A 112 -29.02 -6.56 16.51
N TRP A 113 -27.96 -7.11 15.88
CA TRP A 113 -26.58 -6.80 16.27
C TRP A 113 -26.23 -5.32 16.11
N ILE A 114 -26.67 -4.68 15.02
CA ILE A 114 -26.46 -3.25 14.78
C ILE A 114 -27.16 -2.43 15.86
N ASP A 115 -28.42 -2.75 16.17
CA ASP A 115 -29.23 -2.03 17.16
C ASP A 115 -28.66 -2.20 18.59
N GLU A 116 -28.03 -3.35 18.90
CA GLU A 116 -27.45 -3.68 20.21
C GLU A 116 -26.00 -3.16 20.39
N TYR A 117 -25.11 -3.35 19.41
CA TYR A 117 -23.65 -3.17 19.57
C TYR A 117 -23.05 -1.98 18.80
N LEU A 118 -23.76 -1.38 17.83
CA LEU A 118 -23.17 -0.31 17.02
C LEU A 118 -22.91 0.96 17.86
N LEU A 119 -23.71 1.21 18.90
CA LEU A 119 -23.53 2.37 19.78
C LEU A 119 -22.23 2.27 20.59
N GLU A 120 -21.90 1.08 21.14
CA GLU A 120 -20.61 0.81 21.80
C GLU A 120 -19.45 1.09 20.84
N ALA A 121 -19.54 0.59 19.60
CA ALA A 121 -18.54 0.81 18.56
C ALA A 121 -18.38 2.29 18.17
N LYS A 122 -19.49 3.02 17.98
CA LYS A 122 -19.46 4.45 17.63
C LYS A 122 -18.89 5.29 18.76
N GLN A 123 -19.32 5.05 20.00
CA GLN A 123 -18.84 5.76 21.19
C GLN A 123 -17.33 5.55 21.39
N ALA A 124 -16.87 4.30 21.33
CA ALA A 124 -15.45 3.94 21.45
C ALA A 124 -14.56 4.57 20.36
N LEU A 125 -15.11 4.89 19.18
CA LEU A 125 -14.40 5.49 18.05
C LEU A 125 -14.58 7.01 17.94
N GLY A 126 -15.38 7.63 18.81
CA GLY A 126 -15.67 9.06 18.79
C GLY A 126 -16.58 9.53 17.64
N TYR A 127 -17.44 8.65 17.10
CA TYR A 127 -18.39 9.02 16.05
C TYR A 127 -19.77 9.40 16.61
N PRO A 128 -20.56 10.24 15.89
CA PRO A 128 -21.94 10.53 16.26
C PRO A 128 -22.78 9.25 16.39
N LEU A 129 -23.55 9.14 17.47
CA LEU A 129 -24.35 7.94 17.78
C LEU A 129 -25.54 7.75 16.83
N GLU A 130 -26.01 8.83 16.20
CA GLU A 130 -27.15 8.82 15.28
C GLU A 130 -26.97 7.86 14.09
N PRO A 131 -28.05 7.25 13.56
CA PRO A 131 -27.97 6.34 12.41
C PRO A 131 -27.45 7.02 11.14
N SER A 132 -26.49 6.41 10.44
CA SER A 132 -25.89 6.97 9.22
C SER A 132 -26.88 7.07 8.05
N ASP A 133 -27.97 6.31 8.08
CA ASP A 133 -29.06 6.34 7.09
C ASP A 133 -29.71 7.73 6.93
N ARG A 134 -29.60 8.62 7.93
CA ARG A 134 -30.10 10.01 7.84
C ARG A 134 -29.27 10.91 6.91
N LEU A 135 -28.10 10.47 6.48
CA LEU A 135 -27.25 11.21 5.54
C LEU A 135 -27.81 11.11 4.10
N GLY A 136 -27.54 12.13 3.28
CA GLY A 136 -27.86 12.13 1.85
C GLY A 136 -27.12 11.03 1.09
N ASP A 137 -27.68 10.55 -0.03
CA ASP A 137 -27.10 9.44 -0.81
C ASP A 137 -25.74 9.80 -1.46
N ASP A 138 -25.47 11.10 -1.64
CA ASP A 138 -24.17 11.63 -2.09
C ASP A 138 -23.07 11.62 -1.00
N ASN A 139 -23.39 11.20 0.24
CA ASN A 139 -22.41 11.10 1.31
C ASN A 139 -21.96 9.63 1.53
N PRO A 140 -20.69 9.27 1.28
CA PRO A 140 -20.22 7.90 1.48
C PRO A 140 -20.29 7.43 2.94
N ALA A 141 -20.31 8.35 3.91
CA ALA A 141 -20.54 8.02 5.32
C ALA A 141 -21.95 7.46 5.60
N LYS A 142 -22.92 7.59 4.68
CA LYS A 142 -24.25 6.96 4.82
C LYS A 142 -24.17 5.45 5.03
N GLN A 143 -23.16 4.80 4.46
CA GLN A 143 -22.96 3.35 4.59
C GLN A 143 -22.09 2.95 5.79
N PHE A 144 -21.60 3.90 6.59
CA PHE A 144 -20.63 3.64 7.64
C PHE A 144 -21.11 2.58 8.63
N ASP A 145 -22.38 2.64 9.04
CA ASP A 145 -22.96 1.70 10.01
C ASP A 145 -22.94 0.24 9.48
N THR A 146 -23.21 0.05 8.19
CA THR A 146 -23.12 -1.27 7.52
C THR A 146 -21.67 -1.74 7.37
N LEU A 147 -20.73 -0.85 7.06
CA LEU A 147 -19.32 -1.20 6.95
C LEU A 147 -18.67 -1.46 8.31
N LEU A 148 -19.08 -0.75 9.36
CA LEU A 148 -18.64 -0.93 10.73
C LEU A 148 -19.15 -2.26 11.31
N TYR A 149 -20.42 -2.61 11.08
CA TYR A 149 -20.93 -3.96 11.31
C TYR A 149 -20.04 -5.01 10.61
N LEU A 150 -19.79 -4.87 9.30
CA LEU A 150 -18.94 -5.82 8.55
C LEU A 150 -17.51 -5.89 9.09
N ALA A 151 -16.97 -4.81 9.67
CA ALA A 151 -15.63 -4.79 10.26
C ALA A 151 -15.51 -5.70 11.51
N PHE A 152 -16.58 -5.85 12.30
CA PHE A 152 -16.59 -6.76 13.46
C PHE A 152 -16.94 -8.21 13.10
N GLN A 153 -17.57 -8.50 11.96
CA GLN A 153 -17.92 -9.87 11.54
C GLN A 153 -16.72 -10.67 10.97
N HIS A 154 -15.65 -10.81 11.75
CA HIS A 154 -14.42 -11.48 11.33
C HIS A 154 -14.62 -13.00 11.07
N PRO A 155 -13.81 -13.65 10.21
CA PRO A 155 -14.03 -15.04 9.80
C PRO A 155 -13.95 -16.10 10.90
N TYR A 156 -13.42 -15.72 12.08
CA TYR A 156 -13.31 -16.53 13.29
C TYR A 156 -14.46 -16.32 14.29
N CYS A 157 -15.38 -15.37 14.05
CA CYS A 157 -16.48 -15.10 14.95
C CYS A 157 -17.54 -16.20 14.85
N GLU A 158 -17.98 -16.75 15.98
CA GLU A 158 -18.97 -17.83 15.99
C GLU A 158 -20.38 -17.36 15.62
N ARG A 159 -20.70 -16.09 15.92
CA ARG A 159 -21.99 -15.42 15.70
C ARG A 159 -22.51 -15.64 14.26
N THR A 160 -21.68 -15.40 13.25
CA THR A 160 -22.15 -15.20 11.87
C THR A 160 -21.40 -16.05 10.85
N LYS A 161 -21.94 -17.22 10.52
CA LYS A 161 -21.32 -18.18 9.58
C LYS A 161 -21.61 -17.85 8.10
N ALA A 162 -22.45 -16.84 7.82
CA ALA A 162 -22.87 -16.43 6.48
C ALA A 162 -21.70 -16.03 5.56
N ARG A 163 -21.72 -16.49 4.30
CA ARG A 163 -20.60 -16.30 3.35
C ARG A 163 -20.43 -14.84 2.90
N HIS A 164 -21.52 -14.11 2.64
CA HIS A 164 -21.44 -12.74 2.12
C HIS A 164 -20.90 -11.76 3.17
N ILE A 165 -21.30 -11.90 4.43
CA ILE A 165 -20.81 -11.11 5.57
C ILE A 165 -19.31 -11.36 5.83
N ARG A 166 -18.88 -12.63 5.95
CA ARG A 166 -17.45 -12.96 6.08
C ARG A 166 -16.63 -12.53 4.85
N SER A 167 -17.24 -12.49 3.66
CA SER A 167 -16.60 -11.90 2.46
C SER A 167 -16.40 -10.40 2.64
N GLY A 168 -17.43 -9.67 3.07
CA GLY A 168 -17.38 -8.22 3.37
C GLY A 168 -16.25 -7.86 4.33
N ASN A 169 -16.17 -8.53 5.49
CA ASN A 169 -15.05 -8.36 6.43
C ASN A 169 -13.69 -8.55 5.76
N SER A 170 -13.52 -9.64 5.00
CA SER A 170 -12.25 -9.94 4.32
C SER A 170 -11.90 -8.92 3.22
N ARG A 171 -12.90 -8.36 2.52
CA ARG A 171 -12.71 -7.34 1.48
C ARG A 171 -12.29 -6.00 2.08
N LEU A 172 -12.94 -5.59 3.18
CA LEU A 172 -12.54 -4.43 3.98
C LEU A 172 -11.13 -4.61 4.55
N GLY A 173 -10.82 -5.78 5.13
CA GLY A 173 -9.49 -6.06 5.68
C GLY A 173 -8.38 -6.09 4.63
N PHE A 174 -8.68 -6.59 3.42
CA PHE A 174 -7.76 -6.52 2.27
C PHE A 174 -7.46 -5.07 1.86
N LEU A 175 -8.45 -4.17 1.86
CA LEU A 175 -8.21 -2.74 1.59
C LEU A 175 -7.43 -2.08 2.74
N GLY A 176 -7.90 -2.28 3.96
CA GLY A 176 -7.42 -1.60 5.16
C GLY A 176 -5.97 -1.92 5.52
N GLN A 177 -5.44 -3.11 5.17
CA GLN A 177 -4.01 -3.38 5.28
C GLN A 177 -3.18 -2.31 4.54
N TYR A 178 -3.50 -2.02 3.29
CA TYR A 178 -2.71 -1.10 2.46
C TYR A 178 -2.97 0.36 2.81
N VAL A 179 -4.17 0.69 3.28
CA VAL A 179 -4.48 2.00 3.89
C VAL A 179 -3.55 2.26 5.08
N LEU A 180 -3.45 1.30 6.00
CA LEU A 180 -2.60 1.39 7.20
C LEU A 180 -1.11 1.44 6.86
N GLU A 181 -0.65 0.58 5.96
CA GLU A 181 0.75 0.57 5.52
C GLU A 181 1.14 1.85 4.76
N LEU A 182 0.21 2.49 4.03
CA LEU A 182 0.44 3.80 3.44
C LEU A 182 0.43 4.91 4.50
N ALA A 183 -0.59 4.97 5.36
CA ALA A 183 -0.73 6.01 6.38
C ALA A 183 0.51 6.10 7.28
N LEU A 184 0.96 4.97 7.82
CA LEU A 184 2.14 4.96 8.68
C LEU A 184 3.45 5.22 7.89
N ALA A 185 3.54 4.82 6.62
CA ALA A 185 4.70 5.14 5.78
C ALA A 185 4.79 6.66 5.48
N GLU A 186 3.66 7.30 5.14
CA GLU A 186 3.60 8.76 4.97
C GLU A 186 3.96 9.50 6.26
N PHE A 187 3.38 9.08 7.39
CA PHE A 187 3.64 9.66 8.70
C PHE A 187 5.12 9.55 9.08
N PHE A 188 5.73 8.37 9.00
CA PHE A 188 7.14 8.20 9.36
C PHE A 188 8.12 8.84 8.38
N LEU A 189 7.80 8.90 7.08
CA LEU A 189 8.60 9.68 6.12
C LEU A 189 8.67 11.15 6.54
N GLN A 190 7.53 11.75 6.93
CA GLN A 190 7.46 13.16 7.34
C GLN A 190 8.02 13.40 8.74
N ARG A 191 7.76 12.51 9.72
CA ARG A 191 8.28 12.62 11.09
C ARG A 191 9.79 12.41 11.20
N TYR A 192 10.37 11.58 10.32
CA TYR A 192 11.82 11.37 10.23
C TYR A 192 12.34 11.63 8.80
N PRO A 193 12.60 12.91 8.42
CA PRO A 193 13.06 13.28 7.08
C PRO A 193 14.40 12.64 6.66
N ARG A 194 15.19 12.16 7.63
CA ARG A 194 16.58 11.71 7.46
C ARG A 194 16.80 10.21 7.72
N GLU A 195 15.94 9.53 8.50
CA GLU A 195 15.98 8.06 8.62
C GLU A 195 15.90 7.40 7.22
N SER A 196 16.61 6.29 7.02
CA SER A 196 16.40 5.49 5.81
C SER A 196 15.07 4.71 5.89
N PRO A 197 14.47 4.29 4.75
CA PRO A 197 13.25 3.47 4.76
C PRO A 197 13.36 2.11 5.46
N GLY A 198 14.56 1.66 5.84
CA GLY A 198 14.77 0.42 6.62
C GLY A 198 14.13 0.50 8.01
N PRO A 199 14.68 1.34 8.92
CA PRO A 199 14.09 1.69 10.21
C PRO A 199 12.58 1.97 10.17
N MET A 200 12.11 2.77 9.21
CA MET A 200 10.67 3.05 9.05
C MET A 200 9.82 1.78 8.87
N ARG A 201 10.29 0.83 8.04
CA ARG A 201 9.59 -0.45 7.83
C ARG A 201 9.58 -1.32 9.09
N GLU A 202 10.61 -1.22 9.94
CA GLU A 202 10.63 -1.89 11.25
C GLU A 202 9.57 -1.27 12.20
N ARG A 203 9.54 0.07 12.33
CA ARG A 203 8.52 0.82 13.10
C ARG A 203 7.09 0.46 12.68
N VAL A 204 6.80 0.54 11.38
CA VAL A 204 5.48 0.19 10.82
C VAL A 204 5.11 -1.25 11.14
N TYR A 205 6.02 -2.20 10.92
CA TYR A 205 5.77 -3.63 11.15
C TYR A 205 5.54 -3.97 12.63
N ALA A 206 6.16 -3.24 13.55
CA ALA A 206 5.93 -3.42 14.99
C ALA A 206 4.55 -2.88 15.43
N LEU A 207 4.15 -1.69 14.97
CA LEU A 207 2.87 -1.06 15.28
C LEU A 207 1.66 -1.79 14.69
N ILE A 208 1.70 -2.19 13.42
CA ILE A 208 0.70 -3.12 12.84
C ILE A 208 0.99 -4.60 13.20
N GLY A 209 1.95 -4.78 14.10
CA GLY A 209 2.48 -6.06 14.55
C GLY A 209 1.56 -6.74 15.54
N LYS A 210 1.64 -8.08 15.53
CA LYS A 210 0.68 -8.92 16.25
C LYS A 210 0.68 -8.72 17.78
N ARG A 211 1.77 -8.20 18.36
CA ARG A 211 1.89 -7.85 19.79
C ARG A 211 1.16 -6.56 20.15
N TYR A 212 1.11 -5.59 19.23
CA TYR A 212 0.69 -4.23 19.51
C TYR A 212 -0.83 -4.06 19.31
N LEU A 213 -1.39 -4.58 18.21
CA LEU A 213 -2.82 -4.47 17.93
C LEU A 213 -3.77 -4.95 19.06
N PRO A 214 -3.48 -6.02 19.84
CA PRO A 214 -4.30 -6.39 20.99
C PRO A 214 -4.23 -5.40 22.15
N LYS A 215 -3.13 -4.65 22.31
CA LYS A 215 -3.03 -3.52 23.26
C LYS A 215 -4.00 -2.41 22.81
N CYS A 216 -3.96 -2.03 21.53
CA CYS A 216 -4.86 -1.00 20.96
C CYS A 216 -6.34 -1.36 21.07
N ILE A 217 -6.74 -2.59 20.72
CA ILE A 217 -8.14 -3.04 20.86
C ILE A 217 -8.62 -2.96 22.31
N LYS A 218 -7.76 -3.25 23.30
CA LYS A 218 -8.09 -3.07 24.73
C LYS A 218 -8.16 -1.60 25.13
N ALA A 219 -7.24 -0.76 24.65
CA ALA A 219 -7.20 0.67 24.97
C ALA A 219 -8.47 1.40 24.49
N ALA A 220 -8.94 1.07 23.28
CA ALA A 220 -10.20 1.58 22.73
C ALA A 220 -11.46 0.86 23.27
N SER A 221 -11.35 0.01 24.30
CA SER A 221 -12.43 -0.81 24.88
C SER A 221 -13.17 -1.77 23.92
N LEU A 222 -12.68 -1.96 22.69
CA LEU A 222 -13.35 -2.75 21.65
C LEU A 222 -13.25 -4.28 21.84
N GLN A 223 -12.58 -4.77 22.88
CA GLN A 223 -12.32 -6.20 23.05
C GLN A 223 -13.59 -7.07 23.14
N ASN A 224 -14.68 -6.55 23.70
CA ASN A 224 -15.95 -7.28 23.86
C ASN A 224 -16.63 -7.53 22.50
N LEU A 225 -16.50 -6.58 21.57
CA LEU A 225 -17.03 -6.68 20.20
C LEU A 225 -16.27 -7.69 19.36
N VAL A 226 -14.95 -7.83 19.58
CA VAL A 226 -14.08 -8.82 18.92
C VAL A 226 -14.19 -10.21 19.57
N PHE A 227 -14.38 -10.28 20.89
CA PHE A 227 -14.45 -11.52 21.67
C PHE A 227 -15.70 -11.53 22.56
N PRO A 228 -16.86 -11.96 22.04
CA PRO A 228 -18.14 -11.83 22.75
C PRO A 228 -18.30 -12.77 23.94
N PHE A 229 -17.63 -13.93 23.90
CA PHE A 229 -17.75 -15.01 24.87
C PHE A 229 -16.42 -15.32 25.59
N ASP A 230 -15.30 -14.81 25.05
CA ASP A 230 -13.96 -15.11 25.52
C ASP A 230 -13.32 -13.89 26.19
N ASN A 231 -12.72 -14.06 27.36
CA ASN A 231 -11.84 -13.04 27.90
C ASN A 231 -10.53 -13.00 27.08
N MET A 232 -10.33 -11.93 26.32
CA MET A 232 -9.18 -11.73 25.44
C MET A 232 -7.82 -11.95 26.14
N GLU A 233 -7.68 -11.67 27.44
CA GLU A 233 -6.41 -11.86 28.14
C GLU A 233 -6.06 -13.34 28.33
N LYS A 234 -7.08 -14.16 28.59
CA LYS A 234 -6.97 -15.62 28.80
C LYS A 234 -6.72 -16.39 27.50
N LEU A 235 -7.13 -15.85 26.34
CA LEU A 235 -6.93 -16.49 25.04
C LEU A 235 -5.45 -16.71 24.71
N ILE A 236 -5.15 -17.88 24.15
CA ILE A 236 -3.80 -18.19 23.66
C ILE A 236 -3.47 -17.24 22.52
N ARG A 237 -2.22 -16.76 22.50
CA ARG A 237 -1.68 -15.84 21.48
C ARG A 237 -2.11 -16.16 20.05
N LYS A 238 -2.12 -17.45 19.67
CA LYS A 238 -2.48 -17.94 18.34
C LYS A 238 -3.96 -17.75 17.99
N GLU A 239 -4.86 -17.82 18.96
CA GLU A 239 -6.29 -17.53 18.80
C GLU A 239 -6.58 -16.03 18.88
N ARG A 240 -5.89 -15.29 19.77
CA ARG A 240 -6.09 -13.83 19.95
C ARG A 240 -5.64 -12.99 18.75
N GLU A 241 -4.47 -13.27 18.18
CA GLU A 241 -3.85 -12.40 17.17
C GLU A 241 -4.65 -12.29 15.85
N PRO A 242 -5.21 -13.37 15.26
CA PRO A 242 -5.91 -13.29 13.96
C PRO A 242 -7.25 -12.53 13.97
N PRO A 243 -8.18 -12.72 14.93
CA PRO A 243 -9.42 -11.94 15.04
C PRO A 243 -9.16 -10.44 15.17
N VAL A 244 -8.34 -10.05 16.15
CA VAL A 244 -7.91 -8.65 16.39
C VAL A 244 -7.39 -8.02 15.09
N LYS A 245 -6.51 -8.73 14.39
CA LYS A 245 -5.92 -8.23 13.15
C LYS A 245 -6.94 -8.12 12.01
N SER A 246 -7.88 -9.06 11.90
CA SER A 246 -8.95 -9.03 10.92
C SER A 246 -9.89 -7.84 11.14
N VAL A 247 -10.29 -7.58 12.39
CA VAL A 247 -11.17 -6.47 12.75
C VAL A 247 -10.45 -5.13 12.58
N PHE A 248 -9.23 -4.97 13.11
CA PHE A 248 -8.47 -3.73 12.99
C PHE A 248 -8.23 -3.34 11.53
N TRP A 249 -7.85 -4.29 10.67
CA TRP A 249 -7.73 -4.05 9.24
C TRP A 249 -9.08 -3.72 8.58
N ALA A 250 -10.15 -4.45 8.87
CA ALA A 250 -11.45 -4.18 8.27
C ALA A 250 -12.05 -2.82 8.70
N LEU A 251 -11.82 -2.42 9.95
CA LEU A 251 -12.23 -1.12 10.49
C LEU A 251 -11.57 0.04 9.73
N PHE A 252 -10.25 0.01 9.55
CA PHE A 252 -9.57 1.05 8.77
C PHE A 252 -9.89 1.00 7.27
N GLY A 253 -10.29 -0.16 6.74
CA GLY A 253 -10.92 -0.27 5.43
C GLY A 253 -12.25 0.48 5.35
N ALA A 254 -13.11 0.38 6.36
CA ALA A 254 -14.39 1.09 6.42
C ALA A 254 -14.22 2.62 6.58
N ILE A 255 -13.39 3.04 7.55
CA ILE A 255 -13.08 4.46 7.81
C ILE A 255 -12.55 5.15 6.55
N TYR A 256 -11.61 4.51 5.85
CA TYR A 256 -11.04 5.05 4.61
C TYR A 256 -12.07 5.24 3.49
N LEU A 257 -13.06 4.35 3.38
CA LEU A 257 -14.10 4.44 2.35
C LEU A 257 -15.11 5.55 2.65
N CYS A 258 -15.43 5.79 3.93
CA CYS A 258 -16.42 6.79 4.33
C CYS A 258 -15.83 8.20 4.53
N PHE A 259 -14.58 8.31 5.02
CA PHE A 259 -13.98 9.57 5.49
C PHE A 259 -12.56 9.85 4.94
N GLY A 260 -11.92 8.86 4.29
CA GLY A 260 -10.59 9.02 3.69
C GLY A 260 -9.42 9.04 4.67
N MET A 261 -8.25 9.49 4.21
CA MET A 261 -6.99 9.44 4.96
C MET A 261 -6.92 10.33 6.23
N PRO A 262 -7.52 11.53 6.30
CA PRO A 262 -7.45 12.35 7.52
C PRO A 262 -8.02 11.62 8.75
N GLU A 263 -9.15 10.95 8.58
CA GLU A 263 -9.81 10.21 9.65
C GLU A 263 -9.07 8.92 10.03
N VAL A 264 -8.35 8.30 9.08
CA VAL A 264 -7.41 7.21 9.38
C VAL A 264 -6.33 7.69 10.35
N TYR A 265 -5.78 8.90 10.18
CA TYR A 265 -4.81 9.46 11.12
C TYR A 265 -5.43 9.75 12.50
N ARG A 266 -6.62 10.37 12.55
CA ARG A 266 -7.33 10.62 13.81
C ARG A 266 -7.55 9.32 14.59
N VAL A 267 -8.16 8.31 13.96
CA VAL A 267 -8.49 7.06 14.65
C VAL A 267 -7.23 6.25 15.03
N LEU A 268 -6.13 6.33 14.27
CA LEU A 268 -4.86 5.71 14.67
C LEU A 268 -4.27 6.31 15.95
N PHE A 269 -4.14 7.64 16.00
CA PHE A 269 -3.33 8.29 17.03
C PHE A 269 -4.14 8.85 18.21
N GLU A 270 -5.38 9.30 17.98
CA GLU A 270 -6.27 9.85 19.01
C GLU A 270 -7.06 8.73 19.70
N VAL A 271 -7.70 7.85 18.92
CA VAL A 271 -8.62 6.82 19.43
C VAL A 271 -7.88 5.56 19.88
N PHE A 272 -7.00 5.01 19.03
CA PHE A 272 -6.22 3.82 19.39
C PHE A 272 -4.94 4.12 20.20
N GLY A 273 -4.63 5.40 20.43
CA GLY A 273 -3.49 5.84 21.23
C GLY A 273 -2.15 5.28 20.74
N MET A 274 -1.96 5.09 19.43
CA MET A 274 -0.74 4.46 18.89
C MET A 274 0.48 5.37 19.08
N ASP A 275 1.26 5.12 20.12
CA ASP A 275 2.54 5.80 20.37
C ASP A 275 3.59 5.43 19.30
N PRO A 276 4.05 6.39 18.47
CA PRO A 276 5.06 6.15 17.44
C PRO A 276 6.50 6.04 17.98
N GLU A 277 6.74 6.37 19.25
CA GLU A 277 8.04 6.29 19.91
C GLU A 277 8.17 5.07 20.85
N ALA A 278 7.13 4.24 20.98
CA ALA A 278 7.10 3.11 21.90
C ALA A 278 8.32 2.18 21.76
N GLU A 279 8.99 1.86 22.87
CA GLU A 279 10.23 1.07 22.93
C GLU A 279 10.12 -0.28 22.19
N ASP A 280 9.02 -1.00 22.42
CA ASP A 280 8.61 -2.26 21.74
C ASP A 280 8.63 -2.17 20.19
N CYS A 281 8.60 -0.95 19.64
CA CYS A 281 8.44 -0.63 18.22
C CYS A 281 9.60 0.22 17.65
N GLN A 282 10.64 0.55 18.43
CA GLN A 282 11.82 1.21 17.90
C GLN A 282 12.59 0.29 16.94
N PRO A 283 13.19 0.84 15.86
CA PRO A 283 13.99 0.07 14.92
C PRO A 283 15.30 -0.37 15.58
N LYS A 284 15.94 -1.41 15.05
CA LYS A 284 17.27 -1.80 15.55
C LYS A 284 18.29 -0.69 15.33
N GLU A 285 19.07 -0.40 16.37
CA GLU A 285 20.25 0.44 16.25
C GLU A 285 21.20 -0.10 15.16
N ARG A 286 21.74 0.85 14.41
CA ARG A 286 22.68 0.66 13.31
C ARG A 286 23.72 1.77 13.46
N ARG A 287 24.91 1.61 12.90
CA ARG A 287 25.85 2.74 12.75
C ARG A 287 25.21 3.77 11.83
N GLN A 288 24.63 4.82 12.42
CA GLN A 288 24.16 5.99 11.68
C GLN A 288 25.35 6.90 11.42
N LEU A 289 25.31 7.65 10.33
CA LEU A 289 26.07 8.90 10.22
C LEU A 289 25.44 9.92 11.17
N GLU A 290 26.19 10.92 11.63
CA GLU A 290 25.65 11.95 12.52
C GLU A 290 24.45 12.66 11.88
N ASP A 291 23.39 12.87 12.65
CA ASP A 291 22.11 13.38 12.16
C ASP A 291 22.13 14.91 12.04
N VAL A 292 22.93 15.41 11.10
CA VAL A 292 23.10 16.85 10.82
C VAL A 292 22.82 17.11 9.33
N ASP A 293 21.79 17.91 9.04
CA ASP A 293 21.51 18.39 7.69
C ASP A 293 21.25 19.90 7.69
N TYR A 294 22.35 20.62 7.41
CA TYR A 294 22.48 22.06 7.24
C TYR A 294 21.57 22.68 6.16
N VAL A 295 20.71 21.88 5.52
CA VAL A 295 19.83 22.28 4.41
C VAL A 295 18.35 22.31 4.84
N SER A 296 18.01 21.72 5.99
CA SER A 296 16.62 21.54 6.46
C SER A 296 16.44 21.88 7.94
N VAL A 297 17.07 22.96 8.40
CA VAL A 297 17.07 23.43 9.80
C VAL A 297 15.65 23.57 10.38
N GLU A 298 14.63 23.84 9.55
CA GLU A 298 13.19 23.80 9.86
C GLU A 298 12.73 22.53 10.63
N PHE A 299 13.42 21.40 10.45
CA PHE A 299 13.08 20.10 11.04
C PHE A 299 13.97 19.71 12.23
N GLU A 300 15.00 20.49 12.55
CA GLU A 300 15.88 20.21 13.69
C GLU A 300 15.15 20.57 15.00
N GLY A 301 15.14 19.65 15.97
CA GLY A 301 14.45 19.80 17.25
C GLY A 301 12.92 19.59 17.24
N ARG A 302 12.21 19.76 16.11
CA ARG A 302 10.73 19.64 16.04
C ARG A 302 10.24 18.44 15.22
N LYS A 303 10.02 17.30 15.88
CA LYS A 303 9.27 16.16 15.30
C LYS A 303 7.82 16.57 15.00
N LEU A 304 7.34 16.29 13.78
CA LEU A 304 5.94 16.55 13.39
C LEU A 304 4.93 15.69 14.17
N SER A 305 3.80 16.29 14.52
CA SER A 305 2.64 15.60 15.09
C SER A 305 1.82 14.88 14.00
N TRP A 306 0.87 14.04 14.41
CA TRP A 306 -0.07 13.44 13.45
C TRP A 306 -1.09 14.46 12.95
N GLN A 307 -1.43 15.47 13.78
CA GLN A 307 -2.31 16.57 13.40
C GLN A 307 -1.71 17.40 12.27
N ASP A 308 -0.41 17.70 12.28
CA ASP A 308 0.27 18.41 11.19
C ASP A 308 0.11 17.65 9.85
N VAL A 309 0.29 16.33 9.87
CA VAL A 309 0.17 15.44 8.71
C VAL A 309 -1.29 15.29 8.24
N ALA A 310 -2.24 15.19 9.18
CA ALA A 310 -3.66 15.05 8.88
C ALA A 310 -4.27 16.35 8.35
N ALA A 311 -3.92 17.50 8.94
CA ALA A 311 -4.36 18.82 8.53
C ALA A 311 -3.95 19.14 7.10
N TYR A 312 -2.74 18.76 6.66
CA TYR A 312 -2.32 18.89 5.26
C TYR A 312 -3.25 18.13 4.29
N LYS A 313 -3.66 16.90 4.64
CA LYS A 313 -4.58 16.08 3.83
C LYS A 313 -6.01 16.61 3.85
N ALA A 314 -6.50 17.09 5.00
CA ALA A 314 -7.82 17.68 5.16
C ALA A 314 -7.91 19.02 4.40
N SER A 315 -6.90 19.88 4.52
CA SER A 315 -6.79 21.13 3.77
C SER A 315 -6.82 20.91 2.27
N LEU A 316 -6.19 19.85 1.72
CA LEU A 316 -6.29 19.55 0.28
C LEU A 316 -7.74 19.27 -0.19
N VAL A 317 -8.57 18.68 0.68
CA VAL A 317 -10.00 18.45 0.39
C VAL A 317 -10.81 19.73 0.56
N LEU A 318 -10.55 20.49 1.62
CA LEU A 318 -11.23 21.75 1.89
C LEU A 318 -10.90 22.85 0.86
N PHE A 319 -9.66 22.89 0.35
CA PHE A 319 -9.19 23.87 -0.65
C PHE A 319 -9.91 23.82 -1.99
N VAL A 320 -10.50 22.67 -2.33
CA VAL A 320 -11.37 22.57 -3.51
C VAL A 320 -12.66 23.37 -3.31
N LEU A 321 -13.09 23.55 -2.05
CA LEU A 321 -14.31 24.24 -1.65
C LEU A 321 -14.07 25.68 -1.13
N SER A 322 -12.92 25.99 -0.54
CA SER A 322 -12.57 27.33 -0.03
C SER A 322 -11.75 28.17 -1.04
N LEU A 323 -11.73 29.49 -0.84
CA LEU A 323 -11.06 30.46 -1.71
C LEU A 323 -9.67 30.86 -1.18
N LEU A 324 -8.70 30.84 -2.09
CA LEU A 324 -7.29 31.27 -2.01
C LEU A 324 -6.38 30.64 -0.92
N PRO A 325 -5.14 30.24 -1.28
CA PRO A 325 -4.00 30.23 -0.36
C PRO A 325 -3.35 31.62 -0.31
N PRO A 326 -2.68 32.00 0.80
CA PRO A 326 -1.62 32.99 0.73
C PRO A 326 -0.44 32.43 -0.08
N GLU A 327 0.27 33.27 -0.81
CA GLU A 327 1.28 32.86 -1.80
C GLU A 327 2.45 32.06 -1.16
N ASP A 328 2.81 32.39 0.08
CA ASP A 328 3.82 31.66 0.87
C ASP A 328 3.43 30.21 1.21
N ALA A 329 2.15 29.83 1.12
CA ALA A 329 1.68 28.47 1.44
C ALA A 329 2.24 27.40 0.50
N LEU A 330 2.76 27.78 -0.69
CA LEU A 330 3.48 26.86 -1.57
C LEU A 330 4.73 26.27 -0.90
N PHE A 331 5.42 27.04 -0.05
CA PHE A 331 6.78 26.73 0.42
C PHE A 331 6.97 26.70 1.95
N THR A 332 5.93 26.91 2.74
CA THR A 332 6.02 27.01 4.22
C THR A 332 5.60 25.74 4.98
N HIS A 333 5.07 24.72 4.29
CA HIS A 333 4.47 23.54 4.94
C HIS A 333 5.09 22.21 4.46
N PRO A 334 5.24 21.20 5.33
CA PRO A 334 5.92 19.95 5.00
C PRO A 334 5.07 19.04 4.09
N ARG A 335 5.15 19.26 2.77
CA ARG A 335 4.67 18.29 1.79
C ARG A 335 5.45 16.98 1.91
N LEU A 336 4.78 15.83 1.75
CA LEU A 336 5.43 14.52 1.63
C LEU A 336 6.52 14.48 0.54
N PHE A 337 6.42 15.33 -0.49
CA PHE A 337 7.51 15.59 -1.45
C PHE A 337 8.83 15.99 -0.77
N ARG A 338 8.83 16.94 0.18
CA ARG A 338 10.03 17.41 0.93
C ARG A 338 10.60 16.36 1.89
N ALA A 339 9.74 15.45 2.35
CA ALA A 339 10.20 14.29 3.09
C ALA A 339 10.98 13.33 2.18
N CYS A 340 10.61 13.18 0.91
CA CYS A 340 11.28 12.27 -0.02
C CYS A 340 12.46 12.91 -0.79
N VAL A 341 12.36 14.21 -1.12
CA VAL A 341 13.30 14.98 -1.94
C VAL A 341 13.97 16.06 -1.08
N PRO A 342 15.30 16.20 -1.07
CA PRO A 342 15.98 17.17 -0.22
C PRO A 342 15.80 18.60 -0.74
N PRO A 343 15.77 19.61 0.16
CA PRO A 343 15.97 21.00 -0.25
C PRO A 343 17.35 21.17 -0.91
N GLY A 344 17.51 22.24 -1.68
CA GLY A 344 18.72 22.46 -2.47
C GLY A 344 18.85 21.59 -3.74
N MET A 345 17.98 20.60 -3.99
CA MET A 345 17.97 19.81 -5.24
C MET A 345 17.87 20.69 -6.51
N HIS A 346 17.29 21.90 -6.41
CA HIS A 346 17.27 22.90 -7.47
C HIS A 346 18.67 23.34 -7.96
N ARG A 347 19.70 23.27 -7.10
CA ARG A 347 21.09 23.62 -7.41
C ARG A 347 21.74 22.64 -8.40
N PHE A 348 21.17 21.45 -8.53
CA PHE A 348 21.65 20.40 -9.44
C PHE A 348 20.97 20.45 -10.83
N ARG A 349 20.15 21.47 -11.12
CA ARG A 349 19.52 21.66 -12.45
C ARG A 349 20.56 21.96 -13.53
N GLY A 350 20.18 21.69 -14.79
CA GLY A 350 21.05 21.96 -15.95
C GLY A 350 22.23 21.00 -16.11
N ASN A 351 22.33 19.94 -15.30
CA ASN A 351 23.29 18.87 -15.53
C ASN A 351 22.94 18.06 -16.80
N ILE A 352 23.89 17.23 -17.24
CA ILE A 352 23.80 16.45 -18.49
C ILE A 352 22.54 15.56 -18.55
N TRP A 353 22.09 14.98 -17.43
CA TRP A 353 20.86 14.19 -17.36
C TRP A 353 19.60 15.06 -17.42
N ASP A 354 19.62 16.23 -16.76
CA ASP A 354 18.51 17.19 -16.74
C ASP A 354 18.25 17.82 -18.13
N TYR A 355 19.30 17.88 -18.96
CA TYR A 355 19.21 18.29 -20.37
C TYR A 355 18.85 17.13 -21.30
N ASN A 356 19.62 16.03 -21.29
CA ASN A 356 19.46 14.94 -22.29
C ASN A 356 18.34 13.94 -21.94
N CYS A 357 18.20 13.56 -20.67
CA CYS A 357 17.38 12.43 -20.25
C CYS A 357 15.98 12.85 -19.78
N ARG A 358 15.87 13.95 -19.01
CA ARG A 358 14.59 14.45 -18.49
C ARG A 358 13.52 14.64 -19.59
N PRO A 359 13.80 15.21 -20.77
CA PRO A 359 12.78 15.36 -21.82
C PRO A 359 12.23 14.00 -22.30
N GLN A 360 13.11 13.01 -22.46
CA GLN A 360 12.72 11.64 -22.85
C GLN A 360 11.82 10.98 -21.79
N VAL A 361 12.18 11.14 -20.50
CA VAL A 361 11.38 10.65 -19.38
C VAL A 361 10.01 11.34 -19.35
N MET A 362 9.95 12.66 -19.48
CA MET A 362 8.70 13.41 -19.47
C MET A 362 7.80 13.02 -20.64
N GLN A 363 8.35 12.89 -21.85
CA GLN A 363 7.60 12.44 -23.03
C GLN A 363 7.06 11.00 -22.85
N ALA A 364 7.89 10.07 -22.38
CA ALA A 364 7.50 8.66 -22.19
C ALA A 364 6.46 8.44 -21.08
N LEU A 365 6.38 9.35 -20.10
CA LEU A 365 5.41 9.34 -19.00
C LEU A 365 4.20 10.27 -19.23
N GLY A 366 4.19 11.05 -20.31
CA GLY A 366 3.09 11.98 -20.65
C GLY A 366 3.02 13.22 -19.75
N TYR A 367 4.17 13.82 -19.42
CA TYR A 367 4.28 15.04 -18.62
C TYR A 367 4.75 16.25 -19.45
N PRO A 368 4.41 17.49 -19.05
CA PRO A 368 3.57 17.86 -17.90
C PRO A 368 2.08 17.56 -18.15
N LEU A 369 1.31 17.37 -17.08
CA LEU A 369 -0.14 17.18 -17.21
C LEU A 369 -0.84 18.51 -17.50
N LYS A 370 -1.83 18.50 -18.38
CA LYS A 370 -2.73 19.63 -18.60
C LYS A 370 -3.69 19.75 -17.41
N MET A 371 -3.34 20.55 -16.42
CA MET A 371 -4.16 20.91 -15.27
C MET A 371 -4.30 22.42 -15.15
N THR A 372 -5.49 22.87 -14.77
CA THR A 372 -5.82 24.27 -14.50
C THR A 372 -6.05 24.43 -12.99
N ASP A 373 -4.97 24.60 -12.23
CA ASP A 373 -5.07 25.12 -10.87
C ASP A 373 -5.63 26.55 -10.90
N ARG A 374 -6.25 27.00 -9.80
CA ARG A 374 -6.79 28.37 -9.68
C ARG A 374 -5.71 29.46 -9.75
N ILE A 375 -4.44 29.11 -9.50
CA ILE A 375 -3.29 30.01 -9.48
C ILE A 375 -2.17 29.37 -10.35
N PRO A 376 -1.67 30.05 -11.40
CA PRO A 376 -0.64 29.50 -12.30
C PRO A 376 0.65 29.07 -11.60
N ASP A 377 1.04 29.77 -10.53
CA ASP A 377 2.29 29.52 -9.80
C ASP A 377 2.29 28.17 -9.07
N ILE A 378 1.11 27.68 -8.67
CA ILE A 378 0.94 26.31 -8.16
C ILE A 378 1.29 25.29 -9.26
N THR A 379 0.81 25.52 -10.48
CA THR A 379 1.13 24.68 -11.65
C THR A 379 2.62 24.74 -11.99
N GLN A 380 3.23 25.93 -11.94
CA GLN A 380 4.67 26.10 -12.20
C GLN A 380 5.52 25.42 -11.12
N ALA A 381 5.20 25.63 -9.84
CA ALA A 381 5.88 24.99 -8.71
C ALA A 381 5.75 23.46 -8.76
N ARG A 382 4.56 22.93 -9.08
CA ARG A 382 4.35 21.47 -9.24
C ARG A 382 5.19 20.89 -10.37
N ASN A 383 5.30 21.59 -11.51
CA ASN A 383 6.18 21.17 -12.61
C ASN A 383 7.67 21.30 -12.26
N ILE A 384 8.03 22.26 -11.40
CA ILE A 384 9.37 22.40 -10.82
C ILE A 384 9.70 21.21 -9.90
N GLU A 385 8.80 20.85 -8.98
CA GLU A 385 8.89 19.67 -8.11
C GLU A 385 9.00 18.37 -8.92
N LEU A 386 8.16 18.20 -9.94
CA LEU A 386 8.19 17.06 -10.87
C LEU A 386 9.58 16.88 -11.51
N GLY A 387 10.13 17.93 -12.11
CA GLY A 387 11.41 17.85 -12.82
C GLY A 387 12.57 17.43 -11.90
N LEU A 388 12.61 17.98 -10.67
CA LEU A 388 13.62 17.65 -9.66
C LEU A 388 13.45 16.22 -9.13
N GLY A 389 12.21 15.82 -8.85
CA GLY A 389 11.91 14.48 -8.38
C GLY A 389 12.18 13.42 -9.45
N LEU A 390 11.93 13.71 -10.73
CA LEU A 390 12.23 12.77 -11.83
C LEU A 390 13.73 12.47 -11.90
N GLN A 391 14.61 13.46 -11.74
CA GLN A 391 16.05 13.20 -11.63
C GLN A 391 16.37 12.28 -10.44
N LEU A 392 15.76 12.52 -9.28
CA LEU A 392 15.98 11.68 -8.09
C LEU A 392 15.48 10.24 -8.28
N CYS A 393 14.36 10.02 -8.99
CA CYS A 393 13.84 8.67 -9.28
C CYS A 393 14.85 7.78 -10.01
N PHE A 394 15.74 8.35 -10.84
CA PHE A 394 16.74 7.60 -11.60
C PHE A 394 18.12 7.57 -10.92
N LEU A 395 18.29 8.18 -9.75
CA LEU A 395 19.56 8.27 -9.03
C LEU A 395 19.76 7.06 -8.11
N HIS A 396 20.60 6.11 -8.53
CA HIS A 396 20.81 4.85 -7.82
C HIS A 396 21.57 5.06 -6.50
N PRO A 397 21.22 4.36 -5.40
CA PRO A 397 21.85 4.57 -4.10
C PRO A 397 23.37 4.35 -4.08
N SER A 398 23.92 3.54 -4.99
CA SER A 398 25.38 3.35 -5.08
C SER A 398 26.16 4.61 -5.48
N LYS A 399 25.47 5.67 -5.96
CA LYS A 399 26.13 6.91 -6.43
C LYS A 399 26.32 7.94 -5.32
N HIS A 400 25.26 8.32 -4.61
CA HIS A 400 25.28 9.44 -3.63
C HIS A 400 24.69 9.12 -2.25
N LYS A 401 24.36 7.86 -1.92
CA LYS A 401 23.68 7.52 -0.64
C LYS A 401 24.47 7.96 0.61
N PHE A 402 25.80 7.92 0.54
CA PHE A 402 26.68 8.28 1.66
C PHE A 402 26.89 9.79 1.81
N GLU A 403 26.49 10.60 0.82
CA GLU A 403 26.53 12.07 0.92
C GLU A 403 25.35 12.59 1.74
N HIS A 404 24.13 12.10 1.46
CA HIS A 404 22.92 12.47 2.20
C HIS A 404 21.78 11.44 1.94
N PRO A 405 21.01 10.99 2.96
CA PRO A 405 20.02 9.90 2.82
C PRO A 405 18.89 10.13 1.79
N ARG A 406 18.40 11.37 1.62
CA ARG A 406 17.45 11.76 0.57
C ARG A 406 18.04 11.90 -0.86
N PHE A 407 19.35 11.75 -1.09
CA PHE A 407 19.98 11.87 -2.42
C PHE A 407 19.96 10.57 -3.26
N CYS A 408 18.98 9.69 -3.01
CA CYS A 408 18.71 8.55 -3.86
C CYS A 408 17.20 8.22 -3.85
N TYR A 409 16.76 7.38 -4.79
CA TYR A 409 15.34 7.10 -4.97
C TYR A 409 14.65 6.37 -3.79
N GLU A 410 15.37 5.82 -2.79
CA GLU A 410 14.83 4.87 -1.80
C GLU A 410 13.58 5.40 -1.05
N ARG A 411 13.53 6.70 -0.74
CA ARG A 411 12.39 7.32 -0.04
C ARG A 411 11.18 7.52 -0.95
N LEU A 412 11.38 7.76 -2.25
CA LEU A 412 10.31 7.76 -3.26
C LEU A 412 9.85 6.33 -3.60
N GLU A 413 10.78 5.37 -3.69
CA GLU A 413 10.50 3.94 -3.87
C GLU A 413 9.57 3.43 -2.76
N TYR A 414 9.84 3.79 -1.50
CA TYR A 414 9.07 3.29 -0.35
C TYR A 414 7.62 3.76 -0.35
N VAL A 415 7.36 5.08 -0.50
CA VAL A 415 5.98 5.58 -0.64
C VAL A 415 5.34 5.07 -1.94
N GLY A 416 6.11 5.00 -3.02
CA GLY A 416 5.70 4.50 -4.32
C GLY A 416 5.21 3.06 -4.30
N GLN A 417 5.89 2.17 -3.55
CA GLN A 417 5.42 0.82 -3.28
C GLN A 417 4.04 0.84 -2.60
N LYS A 418 3.85 1.65 -1.56
CA LYS A 418 2.61 1.66 -0.77
C LYS A 418 1.41 2.26 -1.48
N ILE A 419 1.61 3.30 -2.28
CA ILE A 419 0.52 3.80 -3.13
C ILE A 419 0.22 2.84 -4.31
N GLN A 420 1.22 2.19 -4.89
CA GLN A 420 1.02 1.15 -5.92
C GLN A 420 0.24 -0.04 -5.36
N ASP A 421 0.58 -0.48 -4.14
CA ASP A 421 -0.13 -1.52 -3.41
C ASP A 421 -1.62 -1.15 -3.20
N LEU A 422 -1.90 0.06 -2.68
CA LEU A 422 -3.27 0.53 -2.44
C LEU A 422 -4.07 0.71 -3.74
N VAL A 423 -3.48 1.32 -4.78
CA VAL A 423 -4.13 1.54 -6.08
C VAL A 423 -4.51 0.21 -6.76
N MET A 424 -3.66 -0.81 -6.68
CA MET A 424 -4.00 -2.14 -7.17
C MET A 424 -5.11 -2.80 -6.35
N ALA A 425 -5.11 -2.62 -5.02
CA ALA A 425 -6.17 -3.15 -4.15
C ALA A 425 -7.55 -2.54 -4.48
N GLU A 426 -7.63 -1.22 -4.67
CA GLU A 426 -8.86 -0.54 -5.11
C GLU A 426 -9.38 -1.09 -6.45
N ARG A 427 -8.51 -1.21 -7.46
CA ARG A 427 -8.89 -1.71 -8.78
C ARG A 427 -9.37 -3.17 -8.73
N LEU A 428 -8.70 -4.02 -7.95
CA LEU A 428 -9.08 -5.43 -7.80
C LEU A 428 -10.42 -5.61 -7.08
N LEU A 429 -10.74 -4.78 -6.09
CA LEU A 429 -12.03 -4.80 -5.40
C LEU A 429 -13.19 -4.48 -6.36
N MET A 430 -13.08 -3.40 -7.13
CA MET A 430 -14.07 -3.00 -8.13
C MET A 430 -14.20 -4.02 -9.27
N LYS A 431 -13.07 -4.60 -9.74
CA LYS A 431 -13.03 -5.56 -10.85
C LYS A 431 -13.57 -6.96 -10.48
N HIS A 432 -13.63 -7.30 -9.20
CA HIS A 432 -13.99 -8.64 -8.73
C HIS A 432 -14.93 -8.59 -7.51
N LEU A 433 -16.18 -8.17 -7.72
CA LEU A 433 -17.21 -7.96 -6.68
C LEU A 433 -17.47 -9.18 -5.77
N ASP A 434 -17.59 -10.38 -6.36
CA ASP A 434 -17.85 -11.64 -5.65
C ASP A 434 -16.62 -12.25 -4.94
N ALA A 435 -15.42 -11.73 -5.18
CA ALA A 435 -14.19 -12.34 -4.67
C ALA A 435 -13.96 -12.03 -3.17
N PRO A 436 -13.60 -13.04 -2.34
CA PRO A 436 -13.21 -12.81 -0.96
C PRO A 436 -11.82 -12.16 -0.88
N GLY A 437 -11.56 -11.41 0.20
CA GLY A 437 -10.30 -10.70 0.43
C GLY A 437 -9.07 -11.57 0.29
N ASN A 438 -9.09 -12.81 0.78
CA ASN A 438 -7.96 -13.74 0.67
C ASN A 438 -7.60 -14.11 -0.79
N TRP A 439 -8.57 -14.07 -1.71
CA TRP A 439 -8.30 -14.30 -3.13
C TRP A 439 -7.77 -13.03 -3.81
N LEU A 440 -8.34 -11.87 -3.48
CA LEU A 440 -7.86 -10.57 -3.93
C LEU A 440 -6.41 -10.34 -3.49
N GLN A 441 -6.10 -10.68 -2.25
CA GLN A 441 -4.78 -10.64 -1.64
C GLN A 441 -3.74 -11.46 -2.40
N GLU A 442 -4.11 -12.65 -2.86
CA GLU A 442 -3.21 -13.52 -3.62
C GLU A 442 -3.07 -13.05 -5.08
N LYS A 443 -4.15 -12.54 -5.69
CA LYS A 443 -4.08 -11.94 -7.03
C LYS A 443 -3.24 -10.66 -7.06
N HIS A 444 -3.39 -9.81 -6.04
CA HIS A 444 -2.61 -8.59 -5.82
C HIS A 444 -1.10 -8.87 -5.82
N ARG A 445 -0.65 -9.78 -4.95
CA ARG A 445 0.76 -10.21 -4.86
C ARG A 445 1.30 -10.69 -6.21
N ARG A 446 0.51 -11.44 -6.97
CA ARG A 446 0.92 -11.99 -8.28
C ARG A 446 1.08 -10.91 -9.36
N LEU A 447 0.23 -9.88 -9.34
CA LEU A 447 0.34 -8.75 -10.26
C LEU A 447 1.51 -7.83 -9.90
N LEU A 448 1.70 -7.54 -8.61
CA LEU A 448 2.75 -6.63 -8.13
C LEU A 448 4.10 -7.31 -7.80
N MET A 449 4.34 -8.54 -8.27
CA MET A 449 5.67 -9.17 -8.10
C MET A 449 6.74 -8.32 -8.79
N ASN A 450 7.86 -8.06 -8.10
CA ASN A 450 8.97 -7.23 -8.59
C ASN A 450 9.43 -7.59 -10.02
N LYS A 451 9.37 -8.88 -10.39
CA LYS A 451 9.66 -9.39 -11.75
C LYS A 451 8.85 -8.67 -12.85
N PHE A 452 7.57 -8.39 -12.59
CA PHE A 452 6.68 -7.67 -13.50
C PHE A 452 6.85 -6.17 -13.37
N CYS A 453 6.90 -5.62 -12.14
CA CYS A 453 7.10 -4.18 -11.91
C CYS A 453 8.26 -3.62 -12.76
N GLY A 454 9.48 -4.14 -12.62
CA GLY A 454 10.62 -3.67 -13.43
C GLY A 454 10.56 -4.01 -14.93
N LYS A 455 9.61 -4.84 -15.40
CA LYS A 455 9.44 -5.17 -16.84
C LYS A 455 8.94 -3.95 -17.62
N TYR A 456 8.00 -3.20 -17.07
CA TYR A 456 7.33 -2.11 -17.78
C TYR A 456 8.30 -0.93 -18.02
N LEU A 457 9.14 -0.57 -17.04
CA LEU A 457 10.24 0.40 -17.21
C LEU A 457 11.26 -0.03 -18.28
N ARG A 458 11.47 -1.35 -18.45
CA ARG A 458 12.35 -1.88 -19.49
C ARG A 458 11.72 -1.83 -20.88
N GLU A 459 10.41 -2.11 -21.00
CA GLU A 459 9.67 -1.96 -22.26
C GLU A 459 9.53 -0.51 -22.72
N LYS A 460 9.54 0.47 -21.80
CA LYS A 460 9.62 1.90 -22.12
C LYS A 460 11.05 2.40 -22.37
N TYR A 461 12.05 1.51 -22.38
CA TYR A 461 13.49 1.79 -22.52
C TYR A 461 14.13 2.69 -21.43
N LEU A 462 13.33 3.31 -20.55
CA LEU A 462 13.74 4.21 -19.46
C LEU A 462 14.83 3.62 -18.54
N HIS A 463 14.90 2.29 -18.40
CA HIS A 463 15.96 1.61 -17.65
C HIS A 463 17.41 1.98 -18.02
N ARG A 464 17.65 2.52 -19.24
CA ARG A 464 18.96 3.02 -19.69
C ARG A 464 19.35 4.37 -19.07
N LEU A 465 18.39 5.08 -18.49
CA LEU A 465 18.57 6.43 -17.94
C LEU A 465 18.89 6.42 -16.43
N ILE A 466 19.10 5.23 -15.84
CA ILE A 466 19.42 5.06 -14.42
C ILE A 466 20.90 5.39 -14.20
N LEU A 467 21.17 6.30 -13.27
CA LEU A 467 22.52 6.75 -12.92
C LEU A 467 23.08 5.90 -11.78
N TYR A 468 23.99 4.99 -12.10
CA TYR A 468 24.80 4.27 -11.12
C TYR A 468 26.12 5.02 -10.83
N SER A 469 26.93 4.47 -9.93
CA SER A 469 28.34 4.82 -9.78
C SER A 469 29.19 4.02 -10.76
N GLU A 470 30.28 4.62 -11.24
CA GLU A 470 31.20 4.06 -12.24
C GLU A 470 31.67 2.65 -11.86
N GLN A 471 31.99 2.45 -10.57
CA GLN A 471 32.41 1.18 -9.97
C GLN A 471 31.42 0.01 -10.15
N VAL A 472 30.15 0.28 -10.45
CA VAL A 472 29.10 -0.76 -10.55
C VAL A 472 28.28 -0.70 -11.84
N GLN A 473 28.46 0.32 -12.68
CA GLN A 473 27.68 0.53 -13.92
C GLN A 473 27.62 -0.74 -14.78
N ASP A 474 28.79 -1.25 -15.19
CA ASP A 474 28.91 -2.48 -16.01
C ASP A 474 28.22 -3.68 -15.38
N ALA A 475 28.34 -3.83 -14.05
CA ALA A 475 27.74 -4.92 -13.31
C ALA A 475 26.21 -4.83 -13.30
N TYR A 476 25.62 -3.63 -13.21
CA TYR A 476 24.17 -3.44 -13.32
C TYR A 476 23.66 -3.58 -14.76
N GLU A 477 24.46 -3.25 -15.77
CA GLU A 477 24.07 -3.46 -17.17
C GLU A 477 24.04 -4.94 -17.53
N HIS A 478 25.11 -5.68 -17.22
CA HIS A 478 25.28 -7.08 -17.61
C HIS A 478 24.55 -8.06 -16.68
N ASN A 479 24.58 -7.84 -15.35
CA ASN A 479 24.00 -8.79 -14.40
C ASN A 479 22.49 -8.55 -14.19
N ARG A 480 21.68 -9.36 -14.86
CA ARG A 480 20.20 -9.39 -14.73
C ARG A 480 19.72 -9.52 -13.27
N ARG A 481 20.50 -10.12 -12.36
CA ARG A 481 20.13 -10.23 -10.92
C ARG A 481 20.21 -8.89 -10.18
N MET A 482 21.09 -7.98 -10.59
CA MET A 482 21.21 -6.63 -9.99
C MET A 482 20.29 -5.62 -10.71
N ARG A 483 20.22 -5.72 -12.04
CA ARG A 483 19.38 -4.85 -12.90
C ARG A 483 17.89 -4.93 -12.62
N ASN A 484 17.37 -6.14 -12.34
CA ASN A 484 15.93 -6.35 -12.16
C ASN A 484 15.38 -5.69 -10.88
N PRO A 485 16.06 -5.78 -9.71
CA PRO A 485 15.77 -4.95 -8.55
C PRO A 485 15.82 -3.44 -8.85
N ALA A 486 16.93 -2.90 -9.38
CA ALA A 486 17.04 -1.45 -9.62
C ALA A 486 15.93 -0.92 -10.54
N THR A 487 15.63 -1.62 -11.64
CA THR A 487 14.50 -1.25 -12.53
C THR A 487 13.11 -1.40 -11.90
N THR A 488 12.98 -2.18 -10.82
CA THR A 488 11.75 -2.22 -10.01
C THR A 488 11.66 -0.99 -9.12
N SER A 489 12.72 -0.71 -8.36
CA SER A 489 12.83 0.40 -7.43
C SER A 489 12.63 1.76 -8.10
N VAL A 490 13.24 1.98 -9.27
CA VAL A 490 13.07 3.20 -10.07
C VAL A 490 11.62 3.38 -10.53
N GLN A 491 10.93 2.30 -10.95
CA GLN A 491 9.52 2.41 -11.34
C GLN A 491 8.60 2.69 -10.14
N GLN A 492 8.88 2.07 -8.98
CA GLN A 492 8.19 2.40 -7.75
C GLN A 492 8.45 3.86 -7.34
N ALA A 493 9.68 4.35 -7.47
CA ALA A 493 10.01 5.75 -7.21
C ALA A 493 9.27 6.73 -8.12
N ILE A 494 9.07 6.40 -9.41
CA ILE A 494 8.23 7.19 -10.32
C ILE A 494 6.77 7.23 -9.83
N HIS A 495 6.21 6.11 -9.35
CA HIS A 495 4.88 6.11 -8.73
C HIS A 495 4.83 6.93 -7.43
N GLY A 496 5.90 6.92 -6.63
CA GLY A 496 6.02 7.74 -5.41
C GLY A 496 6.11 9.24 -5.71
N LEU A 497 6.79 9.60 -6.79
CA LEU A 497 6.83 10.97 -7.29
C LEU A 497 5.46 11.43 -7.79
N ALA A 498 4.83 10.66 -8.67
CA ALA A 498 3.47 10.94 -9.15
C ALA A 498 2.49 11.13 -7.98
N TYR A 499 2.62 10.31 -6.93
CA TYR A 499 1.81 10.47 -5.72
C TYR A 499 2.09 11.74 -4.92
N THR A 500 3.36 12.11 -4.76
CA THR A 500 3.73 13.31 -3.97
C THR A 500 3.47 14.62 -4.70
N VAL A 501 3.38 14.60 -6.03
CA VAL A 501 3.23 15.78 -6.90
C VAL A 501 1.80 15.96 -7.44
N TYR A 502 1.18 14.88 -7.91
CA TYR A 502 -0.16 14.87 -8.54
C TYR A 502 -1.19 13.97 -7.81
N GLY A 503 -0.78 13.26 -6.75
CA GLY A 503 -1.67 12.43 -5.94
C GLY A 503 -2.05 11.08 -6.57
N LYS A 504 -2.99 10.39 -5.93
CA LYS A 504 -3.46 9.04 -6.31
C LYS A 504 -3.96 8.93 -7.77
N PRO A 505 -4.62 9.92 -8.39
CA PRO A 505 -5.09 9.81 -9.77
C PRO A 505 -3.96 9.57 -10.78
N ASP A 506 -2.84 10.29 -10.66
CA ASP A 506 -1.70 10.14 -11.58
C ASP A 506 -1.00 8.78 -11.43
N VAL A 507 -0.96 8.23 -10.21
CA VAL A 507 -0.49 6.84 -10.00
C VAL A 507 -1.37 5.83 -10.75
N ARG A 508 -2.70 6.01 -10.77
CA ARG A 508 -3.60 5.14 -11.55
C ARG A 508 -3.32 5.27 -13.06
N ARG A 509 -3.15 6.50 -13.56
CA ARG A 509 -2.79 6.79 -14.96
C ARG A 509 -1.49 6.10 -15.34
N LEU A 510 -0.43 6.28 -14.54
CA LEU A 510 0.85 5.62 -14.77
C LEU A 510 0.73 4.09 -14.76
N MET A 511 0.06 3.50 -13.76
CA MET A 511 -0.06 2.05 -13.64
C MET A 511 -0.90 1.40 -14.74
N PHE A 512 -1.95 2.05 -15.24
CA PHE A 512 -2.94 1.41 -16.10
C PHE A 512 -2.99 1.92 -17.55
N GLU A 513 -2.46 3.11 -17.83
CA GLU A 513 -2.41 3.70 -19.18
C GLU A 513 -0.97 3.79 -19.72
N VAL A 514 0.00 4.14 -18.86
CA VAL A 514 1.41 4.26 -19.29
C VAL A 514 2.15 2.93 -19.23
N PHE A 515 2.15 2.25 -18.08
CA PHE A 515 2.89 1.01 -17.85
C PHE A 515 2.06 -0.26 -18.11
N ASP A 516 0.73 -0.18 -18.08
CA ASP A 516 -0.20 -1.29 -18.30
C ASP A 516 0.08 -2.55 -17.46
N PHE A 517 -0.19 -2.42 -16.15
CA PHE A 517 -0.09 -3.51 -15.17
C PHE A 517 -1.09 -4.67 -15.38
N GLU A 518 -2.00 -4.61 -16.36
CA GLU A 518 -3.02 -5.65 -16.57
C GLU A 518 -2.89 -6.43 -17.89
N GLN A 519 -2.19 -5.91 -18.91
CA GLN A 519 -1.89 -6.68 -20.13
C GLN A 519 -0.84 -7.78 -19.87
N ILE A 520 -1.35 -8.97 -19.54
CA ILE A 520 -0.59 -10.24 -19.47
C ILE A 520 -0.57 -10.94 -20.84
N GLN A 521 -1.49 -10.62 -21.75
CA GLN A 521 -1.45 -11.09 -23.14
C GLN A 521 -0.31 -10.39 -23.91
N PRO A 522 0.30 -11.06 -24.91
CA PRO A 522 1.24 -10.39 -25.80
C PRO A 522 0.51 -9.28 -26.57
N LYS A 523 1.19 -8.14 -26.76
CA LYS A 523 0.74 -7.11 -27.69
C LYS A 523 0.50 -7.75 -29.06
N ALA A 524 -0.59 -7.36 -29.73
CA ALA A 524 -0.79 -7.75 -31.12
C ALA A 524 0.45 -7.35 -31.93
N ILE A 525 0.93 -8.25 -32.79
CA ILE A 525 2.06 -7.94 -33.66
C ILE A 525 1.57 -6.89 -34.65
N VAL A 526 1.96 -5.64 -34.43
CA VAL A 526 1.88 -4.61 -35.44
C VAL A 526 2.92 -4.98 -36.47
N ASN A 527 2.47 -5.63 -37.56
CA ASN A 527 3.29 -5.83 -38.74
C ASN A 527 3.61 -4.44 -39.30
N VAL A 528 4.89 -4.09 -39.27
CA VAL A 528 5.50 -2.91 -39.90
C VAL A 528 6.31 -3.41 -41.09
#